data_AF-A0A9P0KSM3-F1
#
_entry.id   AF-A0A9P0KSM3-F1
#
_cell.length_a   1.000
_cell.length_b   1.000
_cell.length_c   1.000
_cell.angle_alpha   90.00
_cell.angle_beta   90.00
_cell.angle_gamma   90.00
#
_symmetry.space_group_name_H-M   'P 1'
#
loop_
_entity.id
_entity.type
_entity.pdbx_description
1 polymer ?
#
loop_
_entity_poly.entity_id
_entity_poly.type
_entity_poly.pdbx_seq_one_letter_code
_entity_poly.pdbx_strand_id
1 'polypeptide(L)'
;MHSHPLAARAIALLLLLQGGVVFSDDAGGGAGNKVAGETSSGPVFVKEPPNRVDFSNTTGAVVECLAKGNPQPDIIWVRAADGTAVGDVPGLRQVLANGNLVFTPFRAEDYRQEVHAQVYACLAKNTEGSITSRDVNVRAGNHHNDTSVGCASRERGNIESV
;
A
#
# COMPACT_ATOMS: atom_id res chain seq x y z
N MET A 1 -12.32 19.69 69.32
CA MET A 1 -10.95 19.72 68.76
C MET A 1 -11.08 20.11 67.29
N HIS A 2 -10.33 21.15 66.87
CA HIS A 2 -10.20 21.72 65.52
C HIS A 2 -11.43 22.51 65.00
N SER A 3 -11.61 23.79 65.34
CA SER A 3 -10.85 24.98 64.91
C SER A 3 -10.73 25.09 63.39
N HIS A 4 -11.66 25.79 62.74
CA HIS A 4 -11.54 26.30 61.36
C HIS A 4 -11.22 27.80 61.42
N PRO A 5 -10.06 28.26 60.93
CA PRO A 5 -9.82 29.69 60.77
C PRO A 5 -10.39 30.18 59.43
N LEU A 6 -11.45 31.00 59.51
CA LEU A 6 -11.85 31.94 58.47
C LEU A 6 -10.79 33.03 58.37
N ALA A 7 -10.00 33.05 57.30
CA ALA A 7 -9.03 34.09 57.04
C ALA A 7 -9.08 34.58 55.59
N ALA A 8 -9.16 35.91 55.49
CA ALA A 8 -8.73 36.77 54.40
C ALA A 8 -9.65 36.92 53.16
N ARG A 9 -10.31 38.08 53.17
CA ARG A 9 -10.98 38.80 52.07
C ARG A 9 -9.93 39.55 51.25
N ALA A 10 -10.13 39.69 49.94
CA ALA A 10 -9.76 40.87 49.12
C ALA A 10 -10.24 40.61 47.67
N ILE A 11 -11.46 40.98 47.28
CA ILE A 11 -11.83 42.25 46.63
C ILE A 11 -10.70 42.81 45.75
N ALA A 12 -10.64 42.35 44.50
CA ALA A 12 -9.86 42.98 43.45
C ALA A 12 -10.76 43.94 42.67
N LEU A 13 -10.65 45.24 42.94
CA LEU A 13 -11.16 46.31 42.10
C LEU A 13 -10.15 47.46 42.10
N LEU A 14 -9.51 47.74 40.97
CA LEU A 14 -9.47 49.05 40.29
C LEU A 14 -8.34 49.09 39.24
N LEU A 15 -8.76 49.42 38.02
CA LEU A 15 -7.94 49.80 36.86
C LEU A 15 -7.28 51.17 37.10
N LEU A 16 -6.02 51.33 36.70
CA LEU A 16 -5.45 52.62 36.30
C LEU A 16 -4.56 52.48 35.05
N LEU A 17 -4.63 53.55 34.26
CA LEU A 17 -4.28 53.72 32.86
C LEU A 17 -2.78 54.03 32.61
N GLN A 18 -2.29 53.56 31.45
CA GLN A 18 -1.24 54.12 30.59
C GLN A 18 0.22 54.23 31.10
N GLY A 19 1.16 53.80 30.24
CA GLY A 19 2.54 54.26 30.25
C GLY A 19 3.54 53.14 29.99
N GLY A 20 3.92 52.96 28.73
CA GLY A 20 4.86 51.91 28.32
C GLY A 20 6.28 52.09 28.87
N VAL A 21 6.96 50.96 29.03
CA VAL A 21 8.39 50.85 28.80
C VAL A 21 8.59 49.55 28.01
N VAL A 22 9.10 49.70 26.79
CA VAL A 22 9.59 48.58 25.97
C VAL A 22 11.00 48.31 26.49
N PHE A 23 11.22 47.16 27.10
CA PHE A 23 12.56 46.70 27.46
C PHE A 23 13.07 45.85 26.30
N SER A 24 13.92 46.43 25.47
CA SER A 24 14.88 45.65 24.67
C SER A 24 16.10 45.44 25.54
N ASP A 25 16.59 44.20 25.67
CA ASP A 25 18.04 43.91 25.64
C ASP A 25 18.33 42.39 25.52
N ASP A 26 19.32 42.14 24.65
CA ASP A 26 20.20 40.99 24.40
C ASP A 26 19.70 39.57 24.03
N ALA A 27 19.81 39.30 22.71
CA ALA A 27 20.74 38.33 22.13
C ALA A 27 21.12 37.07 22.95
N GLY A 28 20.14 36.21 23.19
CA GLY A 28 20.37 34.79 23.45
C GLY A 28 20.10 33.99 22.18
N GLY A 29 21.15 33.66 21.44
CA GLY A 29 21.14 32.69 20.36
C GLY A 29 20.76 31.31 20.85
N GLY A 30 19.47 31.10 21.09
CA GLY A 30 18.89 29.78 21.20
C GLY A 30 18.85 29.22 19.78
N ALA A 31 19.88 28.45 19.42
CA ALA A 31 19.71 27.38 18.46
C ALA A 31 18.65 26.44 19.05
N GLY A 32 17.38 26.80 18.84
CA GLY A 32 16.30 25.85 18.88
C GLY A 32 16.71 24.82 17.85
N ASN A 33 17.25 23.70 18.32
CA ASN A 33 17.37 22.50 17.55
C ASN A 33 15.93 22.21 17.11
N LYS A 34 15.55 22.73 15.94
CA LYS A 34 14.46 22.17 15.18
C LYS A 34 14.98 20.78 14.88
N VAL A 35 14.72 19.87 15.82
CA VAL A 35 14.56 18.47 15.47
C VAL A 35 13.66 18.57 14.26
N ALA A 36 14.23 18.31 13.08
CA ALA A 36 13.45 18.11 11.89
C ALA A 36 12.57 16.94 12.27
N GLY A 37 11.40 17.23 12.84
CA GLY A 37 10.38 16.24 13.09
C GLY A 37 10.18 15.63 11.74
N GLU A 38 10.60 14.39 11.59
CA GLU A 38 10.52 13.66 10.33
C GLU A 38 9.11 13.89 9.80
N THR A 39 8.98 14.62 8.68
CA THR A 39 7.67 14.96 8.13
C THR A 39 6.99 13.64 7.80
N SER A 40 6.04 13.25 8.63
CA SER A 40 5.27 12.02 8.44
C SER A 40 4.46 12.16 7.16
N SER A 41 4.44 11.12 6.34
CA SER A 41 3.74 11.10 5.06
C SER A 41 3.05 9.77 4.82
N GLY A 42 1.82 9.87 4.31
CA GLY A 42 1.02 8.71 3.91
C GLY A 42 1.68 7.87 2.81
N PRO A 43 1.24 6.61 2.65
CA PRO A 43 1.78 5.74 1.62
C PRO A 43 1.40 6.28 0.23
N VAL A 44 2.32 6.13 -0.72
CA VAL A 44 2.14 6.45 -2.14
C VAL A 44 2.80 5.35 -2.97
N PHE A 45 2.08 4.81 -3.96
CA PHE A 45 2.67 3.82 -4.86
C PHE A 45 3.79 4.42 -5.70
N VAL A 46 4.95 3.76 -5.68
CA VAL A 46 6.06 3.98 -6.62
C VAL A 46 5.88 3.07 -7.83
N LYS A 47 5.42 1.84 -7.59
CA LYS A 47 5.13 0.86 -8.63
C LYS A 47 3.86 0.10 -8.25
N GLU A 48 2.85 0.25 -9.08
CA GLU A 48 1.65 -0.59 -9.02
C GLU A 48 1.78 -1.83 -9.91
N PRO A 49 1.14 -2.93 -9.53
CA PRO A 49 1.05 -4.11 -10.37
C PRO A 49 0.20 -3.85 -11.63
N PRO A 50 0.40 -4.62 -12.72
CA PRO A 50 -0.48 -4.57 -13.89
C PRO A 50 -1.87 -5.12 -13.55
N ASN A 51 -2.89 -4.75 -14.33
CA ASN A 51 -4.26 -5.22 -14.10
C ASN A 51 -4.48 -6.70 -14.44
N ARG A 52 -3.56 -7.31 -15.20
CA ARG A 52 -3.64 -8.70 -15.64
C ARG A 52 -2.26 -9.35 -15.58
N VAL A 53 -2.21 -10.57 -15.06
CA VAL A 53 -1.01 -11.41 -15.00
C VAL A 53 -1.40 -12.81 -15.44
N ASP A 54 -1.04 -13.17 -16.67
CA ASP A 54 -1.17 -14.54 -17.15
C ASP A 54 0.20 -15.21 -17.14
N PHE A 55 0.27 -16.46 -16.69
CA PHE A 55 1.53 -17.18 -16.62
C PHE A 55 1.38 -18.69 -16.80
N SER A 56 2.48 -19.34 -17.19
CA SER A 56 2.55 -20.80 -17.33
C SER A 56 2.74 -21.47 -15.97
N ASN A 57 2.13 -22.62 -15.76
CA ASN A 57 2.42 -23.48 -14.61
C ASN A 57 3.91 -23.89 -14.53
N THR A 58 4.62 -23.92 -15.65
CA THR A 58 6.07 -24.25 -15.70
C THR A 58 6.98 -23.07 -15.34
N THR A 59 6.52 -21.84 -15.50
CA THR A 59 7.35 -20.63 -15.35
C THR A 59 7.06 -19.90 -14.04
N GLY A 60 5.81 -19.93 -13.58
CA GLY A 60 5.40 -19.08 -12.46
C GLY A 60 5.31 -17.61 -12.86
N ALA A 61 5.14 -16.73 -11.86
CA ALA A 61 5.08 -15.28 -12.05
C ALA A 61 5.57 -14.53 -10.81
N VAL A 62 6.00 -13.28 -11.01
CA VAL A 62 6.29 -12.33 -9.94
C VAL A 62 5.48 -11.07 -10.18
N VAL A 63 4.70 -10.67 -9.19
CA VAL A 63 3.88 -9.46 -9.22
C VAL A 63 4.50 -8.46 -8.24
N GLU A 64 5.02 -7.37 -8.79
CA GLU A 64 5.73 -6.36 -8.00
C GLU A 64 4.77 -5.29 -7.48
N CYS A 65 4.96 -4.90 -6.22
CA CYS A 65 4.27 -3.75 -5.63
C CYS A 65 5.24 -3.00 -4.73
N LEU A 66 5.41 -1.71 -5.00
CA LEU A 66 6.30 -0.84 -4.23
C LEU A 66 5.57 0.43 -3.85
N ALA A 67 5.66 0.79 -2.56
CA ALA A 67 5.16 2.04 -2.03
C ALA A 67 6.24 2.75 -1.20
N LYS A 68 6.17 4.07 -1.17
CA LYS A 68 6.97 4.93 -0.31
C LYS A 68 6.07 5.67 0.66
N GLY A 69 6.63 6.08 1.78
CA GLY A 69 5.96 6.84 2.82
C GLY A 69 6.93 7.03 3.98
N ASN A 70 6.55 7.85 4.95
CA ASN A 70 7.34 8.03 6.16
C ASN A 70 6.42 7.97 7.36
N PRO A 71 6.48 6.93 8.22
CA PRO A 71 7.34 5.75 8.15
C PRO A 71 7.14 4.90 6.88
N GLN A 72 8.14 4.09 6.52
CA GLN A 72 8.11 3.20 5.35
C GLN A 72 6.88 2.27 5.44
N PRO A 73 6.02 2.23 4.41
CA PRO A 73 4.82 1.40 4.45
C PRO A 73 5.11 -0.08 4.30
N ASP A 74 4.33 -0.88 5.04
CA ASP A 74 4.22 -2.31 4.87
C ASP A 74 3.39 -2.64 3.64
N ILE A 75 3.83 -3.63 2.88
CA ILE A 75 3.12 -4.15 1.70
C ILE A 75 2.39 -5.43 2.08
N ILE A 76 1.08 -5.42 1.92
CA ILE A 76 0.18 -6.52 2.25
C ILE A 76 -0.60 -6.89 0.99
N TRP A 77 -0.63 -8.15 0.62
CA TRP A 77 -1.50 -8.60 -0.46
C TRP A 77 -2.86 -9.01 0.10
N VAL A 78 -3.93 -8.65 -0.62
CA VAL A 78 -5.31 -8.98 -0.25
C VAL A 78 -6.08 -9.55 -1.44
N ARG A 79 -7.15 -10.31 -1.19
CA ARG A 79 -8.14 -10.65 -2.20
C ARG A 79 -8.99 -9.42 -2.49
N ALA A 80 -9.14 -9.04 -3.76
CA ALA A 80 -9.86 -7.82 -4.13
C ALA A 80 -11.35 -7.87 -3.75
N ALA A 81 -11.95 -9.07 -3.75
CA ALA A 81 -13.37 -9.26 -3.50
C ALA A 81 -13.83 -8.94 -2.05
N ASP A 82 -12.99 -9.26 -1.06
CA ASP A 82 -13.35 -9.18 0.37
C ASP A 82 -12.29 -8.51 1.24
N GLY A 83 -11.15 -8.09 0.66
CA GLY A 83 -10.05 -7.45 1.39
C GLY A 83 -9.28 -8.40 2.32
N THR A 84 -9.53 -9.71 2.24
CA THR A 84 -8.85 -10.68 3.13
C THR A 84 -7.38 -10.75 2.77
N ALA A 85 -6.52 -10.61 3.78
CA ALA A 85 -5.08 -10.76 3.63
C ALA A 85 -4.74 -12.14 3.04
N VAL A 86 -3.83 -12.17 2.07
CA VAL A 86 -3.32 -13.40 1.49
C VAL A 86 -1.94 -13.69 2.05
N GLY A 87 -1.78 -14.90 2.56
CA GLY A 87 -0.50 -15.42 3.03
C GLY A 87 0.10 -16.41 2.04
N ASP A 88 1.20 -17.01 2.48
CA ASP A 88 1.90 -18.05 1.75
C ASP A 88 1.04 -19.32 1.63
N VAL A 89 1.15 -19.95 0.46
CA VAL A 89 0.64 -21.29 0.20
C VAL A 89 1.83 -22.13 -0.23
N PRO A 90 2.27 -23.11 0.59
CA PRO A 90 3.48 -23.89 0.32
C PRO A 90 3.50 -24.43 -1.11
N GLY A 91 4.56 -24.12 -1.85
CA GLY A 91 4.78 -24.59 -3.21
C GLY A 91 3.95 -23.91 -4.30
N LEU A 92 3.07 -22.95 -3.98
CA LEU A 92 2.20 -22.29 -4.96
C LEU A 92 2.26 -20.76 -4.94
N ARG A 93 2.31 -20.14 -3.76
CA ARG A 93 2.32 -18.68 -3.62
C ARG A 93 3.14 -18.24 -2.42
N GLN A 94 3.94 -17.21 -2.59
CA GLN A 94 4.78 -16.62 -1.54
C GLN A 94 4.67 -15.11 -1.57
N VAL A 95 4.59 -14.49 -0.39
CA VAL A 95 4.74 -13.04 -0.20
C VAL A 95 6.16 -12.77 0.26
N LEU A 96 6.96 -12.15 -0.60
CA LEU A 96 8.34 -11.82 -0.26
C LEU A 96 8.42 -10.62 0.68
N ALA A 97 9.50 -10.54 1.47
CA ALA A 97 9.75 -9.43 2.38
C ALA A 97 9.89 -8.07 1.69
N ASN A 98 10.19 -8.05 0.38
CA ASN A 98 10.23 -6.83 -0.43
C ASN A 98 8.84 -6.37 -0.93
N GLY A 99 7.77 -7.09 -0.58
CA GLY A 99 6.39 -6.78 -0.98
C GLY A 99 5.94 -7.45 -2.28
N ASN A 100 6.77 -8.24 -2.96
CA ASN A 100 6.37 -8.92 -4.19
C ASN A 100 5.55 -10.18 -3.89
N LEU A 101 4.53 -10.44 -4.71
CA LEU A 101 3.76 -11.69 -4.71
C LEU A 101 4.32 -12.64 -5.77
N VAL A 102 4.80 -13.79 -5.34
CA VAL A 102 5.41 -14.80 -6.22
C VAL A 102 4.48 -15.99 -6.35
N PHE A 103 4.25 -16.41 -7.58
CA PHE A 103 3.62 -17.68 -7.91
C PHE A 103 4.71 -18.61 -8.42
N THR A 104 4.98 -19.68 -7.68
CA THR A 104 6.03 -20.64 -8.06
C THR A 104 5.52 -21.57 -9.17
N PRO A 105 6.42 -22.14 -9.99
CA PRO A 105 6.06 -23.23 -10.88
C PRO A 105 5.38 -24.38 -10.13
N PHE A 106 4.35 -24.97 -10.72
CA PHE A 106 3.52 -26.00 -10.09
C PHE A 106 3.06 -27.06 -11.10
N ARG A 107 2.73 -28.26 -10.61
CA ARG A 107 2.20 -29.34 -11.46
C ARG A 107 0.73 -29.13 -11.75
N ALA A 108 0.22 -29.71 -12.83
CA ALA A 108 -1.20 -29.59 -13.17
C ALA A 108 -2.12 -30.07 -12.01
N GLU A 109 -1.72 -31.12 -11.27
CA GLU A 109 -2.46 -31.61 -10.10
C GLU A 109 -2.51 -30.62 -8.91
N ASP A 110 -1.55 -29.72 -8.80
CA ASP A 110 -1.44 -28.73 -7.72
C ASP A 110 -2.19 -27.44 -8.04
N TYR A 111 -2.92 -27.39 -9.16
CA TYR A 111 -3.71 -26.22 -9.53
C TYR A 111 -4.81 -25.95 -8.50
N ARG A 112 -4.80 -24.74 -7.93
CA ARG A 112 -5.83 -24.26 -6.99
C ARG A 112 -6.44 -22.96 -7.50
N GLN A 113 -7.75 -22.95 -7.72
CA GLN A 113 -8.45 -21.79 -8.27
C GLN A 113 -8.28 -20.54 -7.37
N GLU A 114 -8.31 -20.72 -6.06
CA GLU A 114 -8.12 -19.67 -5.06
C GLU A 114 -6.71 -19.05 -5.05
N VAL A 115 -5.74 -19.70 -5.71
CA VAL A 115 -4.38 -19.19 -5.89
C VAL A 115 -4.16 -18.70 -7.33
N HIS A 116 -4.47 -19.55 -8.31
CA HIS A 116 -4.08 -19.40 -9.71
C HIS A 116 -5.14 -18.75 -10.61
N ALA A 117 -6.37 -18.54 -10.14
CA ALA A 117 -7.43 -17.84 -10.85
C ALA A 117 -8.20 -16.95 -9.88
N GLN A 118 -7.51 -15.90 -9.42
CA GLN A 118 -7.97 -15.01 -8.37
C GLN A 118 -7.62 -13.56 -8.69
N VAL A 119 -8.44 -12.63 -8.18
CA VAL A 119 -8.18 -11.19 -8.25
C VAL A 119 -7.53 -10.74 -6.94
N TYR A 120 -6.32 -10.20 -7.05
CA TYR A 120 -5.56 -9.67 -5.92
C TYR A 120 -5.51 -8.15 -5.96
N ALA A 121 -5.20 -7.54 -4.83
CA ALA A 121 -4.80 -6.15 -4.75
C ALA A 121 -3.65 -6.00 -3.75
N CYS A 122 -2.80 -5.00 -3.98
CA CYS A 122 -1.73 -4.62 -3.07
C CYS A 122 -2.22 -3.50 -2.14
N LEU A 123 -2.12 -3.71 -0.84
CA LEU A 123 -2.41 -2.75 0.21
C LEU A 123 -1.09 -2.26 0.80
N ALA A 124 -0.80 -0.97 0.62
CA ALA A 124 0.32 -0.31 1.27
C ALA A 124 -0.18 0.45 2.51
N LYS A 125 0.41 0.20 3.67
CA LYS A 125 -0.05 0.76 4.96
C LYS A 125 1.11 1.27 5.81
N ASN A 126 0.96 2.45 6.38
CA ASN A 126 1.81 2.95 7.45
C ASN A 126 0.95 3.60 8.56
N THR A 127 1.59 4.31 9.49
CA THR A 127 0.89 4.98 10.61
C THR A 127 0.01 6.14 10.16
N GLU A 128 0.29 6.75 9.01
CA GLU A 128 -0.45 7.89 8.46
C GLU A 128 -1.67 7.46 7.63
N GLY A 129 -1.69 6.22 7.13
CA GLY A 129 -2.84 5.70 6.41
C GLY A 129 -2.58 4.45 5.59
N SER A 130 -3.50 4.15 4.69
CA SER A 130 -3.43 3.00 3.79
C SER A 130 -4.00 3.33 2.42
N ILE A 131 -3.37 2.79 1.37
CA ILE A 131 -3.83 2.87 -0.01
C ILE A 131 -3.86 1.47 -0.63
N THR A 132 -4.83 1.22 -1.52
CA THR A 132 -4.98 -0.05 -2.23
C THR A 132 -4.73 0.17 -3.72
N SER A 133 -3.99 -0.73 -4.37
CA SER A 133 -3.70 -0.67 -5.80
C SER A 133 -4.95 -0.97 -6.63
N ARG A 134 -4.80 -0.87 -7.96
CA ARG A 134 -5.73 -1.52 -8.89
C ARG A 134 -5.84 -3.04 -8.66
N ASP A 135 -6.95 -3.60 -9.13
CA ASP A 135 -7.19 -5.04 -9.19
C ASP A 135 -6.22 -5.74 -10.15
N VAL A 136 -5.69 -6.87 -9.71
CA VAL A 136 -4.75 -7.72 -10.45
C VAL A 136 -5.42 -9.05 -10.73
N ASN A 137 -5.90 -9.24 -11.96
CA ASN A 137 -6.49 -10.50 -12.41
C ASN A 137 -5.37 -11.50 -12.75
N VAL A 138 -5.13 -12.44 -11.84
CA VAL A 138 -4.11 -13.48 -12.01
C VAL A 138 -4.73 -14.72 -12.62
N ARG A 139 -4.13 -15.24 -13.69
CA ARG A 139 -4.52 -16.50 -14.34
C ARG A 139 -3.31 -17.36 -14.69
N ALA A 140 -3.20 -18.52 -14.07
CA ALA A 140 -2.28 -19.54 -14.55
C ALA A 140 -2.92 -20.35 -15.68
N GLY A 141 -2.20 -20.53 -16.77
CA GLY A 141 -2.54 -21.44 -17.86
C GLY A 141 -1.51 -22.55 -18.00
N ASN A 142 -1.91 -23.71 -18.50
CA ASN A 142 -0.95 -24.71 -18.94
C ASN A 142 -0.56 -24.38 -20.38
N HIS A 143 0.67 -23.95 -20.63
CA HIS A 143 1.20 -23.98 -21.99
C HIS A 143 1.60 -25.43 -22.35
N HIS A 144 0.62 -26.31 -22.52
CA HIS A 144 0.82 -27.48 -23.36
C HIS A 144 0.52 -27.06 -24.79
N ASN A 145 1.50 -26.39 -25.44
CA ASN A 145 1.44 -25.94 -26.84
C ASN A 145 0.05 -25.46 -27.27
N ASP A 146 -0.30 -24.22 -26.92
CA ASP A 146 -1.33 -23.52 -27.68
C ASP A 146 -0.74 -23.13 -29.05
N THR A 147 -0.53 -24.14 -29.88
CA THR A 147 -0.61 -23.99 -31.32
C THR A 147 -2.03 -23.50 -31.55
N SER A 148 -2.15 -22.18 -31.66
CA SER A 148 -3.28 -21.50 -32.26
C SER A 148 -3.30 -21.89 -33.74
N VAL A 149 -3.60 -23.16 -34.00
CA VAL A 149 -4.15 -23.62 -35.26
C VAL A 149 -5.61 -23.20 -35.22
N GLY A 150 -5.93 -22.18 -36.00
CA GLY A 150 -7.28 -22.01 -36.51
C GLY A 150 -8.09 -20.85 -35.97
N CYS A 151 -7.61 -19.63 -36.17
CA CYS A 151 -8.42 -18.66 -36.91
C CYS A 151 -7.52 -18.01 -37.96
N ALA A 152 -7.07 -18.81 -38.93
CA ALA A 152 -6.74 -18.27 -40.24
C ALA A 152 -8.04 -17.68 -40.79
N SER A 153 -8.11 -16.36 -40.85
CA SER A 153 -9.09 -15.64 -41.64
C SER A 153 -9.13 -16.29 -43.01
N ARG A 154 -10.20 -17.05 -43.29
CA ARG A 154 -10.40 -17.64 -44.60
C ARG A 154 -10.81 -16.50 -45.53
N GLU A 155 -9.81 -15.77 -46.03
CA GLU A 155 -9.97 -14.99 -47.24
C GLU A 155 -10.34 -15.99 -48.34
N ARG A 156 -11.65 -16.07 -48.63
CA ARG A 156 -12.10 -16.70 -49.88
C ARG A 156 -11.64 -15.78 -51.00
N GLY A 157 -10.40 -15.98 -51.44
CA GLY A 157 -9.98 -15.64 -52.79
C GLY A 157 -10.90 -16.36 -53.76
N ASN A 158 -11.69 -15.57 -54.49
CA ASN A 158 -12.48 -16.01 -55.61
C ASN A 158 -11.62 -15.92 -56.88
N ILE A 159 -11.16 -17.06 -57.37
CA ILE A 159 -10.72 -17.33 -58.75
C ILE A 159 -11.16 -18.78 -59.04
N GLU A 160 -11.72 -19.23 -60.16
CA GLU A 160 -12.24 -18.63 -61.38
C GLU A 160 -13.04 -19.75 -62.10
N SER A 161 -13.97 -19.37 -62.98
CA SER A 161 -14.26 -20.02 -64.28
C SER A 161 -14.89 -21.44 -64.34
N VAL A 162 -16.19 -21.49 -64.68
CA VAL A 162 -16.78 -22.36 -65.72
C VAL A 162 -17.82 -21.55 -66.51
#